data_AF-A0A8H6YYJ0-F1
#
_entry.id   AF-A0A8H6YYJ0-F1
#
_cell.length_a   1.000
_cell.length_b   1.000
_cell.length_c   1.000
_cell.angle_alpha   90.00
_cell.angle_beta   90.00
_cell.angle_gamma   90.00
#
_symmetry.space_group_name_H-M   'P 1'
#
loop_
_entity.id
_entity.type
_entity.pdbx_description
1 polymer ?
#
loop_
_entity_poly.entity_id
_entity_poly.type
_entity_poly.pdbx_seq_one_letter_code
_entity_poly.pdbx_strand_id
1 'polypeptide(L)'
;MDVAKAGFPMEKYCYIAFLNKHYRNPPLETTSLDCIEAKRLLPCSLCLSCTNKTLDFFAPETSLEFAAFTEPTPASSSPSTGLKKLKLTRKERDSARSHLMDFRNSLRRKEHNRGKFLEHPQTMFLSSSIQTVLLDKMLEITSLSHLQRLVQDWRHCEAHSTMLYDVVLKVQREIRGKRNEAREARNAATRRKRAGKRKAAELSEDTDEDFDNERDETDSDLDLPENIPLPAKTTHAQKPAHAASDACTRTALQTVTNTKRPCHAPPSLLTAAKTAEEYRPRYKPWIRR
;
A
#
# COMPACT_ATOMS: atom_id res chain seq x y z
N MET A 1 -21.02 -9.27 12.61
CA MET A 1 -21.59 -8.46 11.52
C MET A 1 -22.68 -7.58 12.10
N ASP A 2 -22.77 -6.34 11.65
CA ASP A 2 -23.83 -5.41 12.05
C ASP A 2 -25.16 -5.88 11.45
N VAL A 3 -26.14 -6.18 12.31
CA VAL A 3 -27.45 -6.75 11.91
C VAL A 3 -28.19 -5.78 10.98
N ALA A 4 -28.00 -4.47 11.11
CA ALA A 4 -28.59 -3.49 10.20
C ALA A 4 -28.02 -3.58 8.78
N LYS A 5 -26.71 -3.86 8.65
CA LYS A 5 -26.07 -3.95 7.34
C LYS A 5 -26.53 -5.18 6.55
N ALA A 6 -26.98 -6.24 7.24
CA ALA A 6 -27.51 -7.44 6.61
C ALA A 6 -28.99 -7.31 6.17
N GLY A 7 -29.79 -6.49 6.87
CA GLY A 7 -31.21 -6.26 6.54
C GLY A 7 -31.44 -5.26 5.40
N PHE A 8 -30.53 -4.29 5.25
CA PHE A 8 -30.65 -3.17 4.31
C PHE A 8 -30.97 -3.56 2.83
N PRO A 9 -30.39 -4.62 2.24
CA PRO A 9 -30.66 -4.99 0.84
C PRO A 9 -32.05 -5.61 0.62
N MET A 10 -32.68 -6.12 1.68
CA MET A 10 -33.96 -6.85 1.63
C MET A 10 -35.15 -5.99 2.03
N GLU A 11 -34.89 -4.74 2.44
CA GLU A 11 -35.91 -3.84 2.96
C GLU A 11 -36.85 -3.38 1.83
N LYS A 12 -38.14 -3.67 1.97
CA LYS A 12 -39.20 -3.14 1.08
C LYS A 12 -39.73 -1.78 1.53
N TYR A 13 -39.17 -1.22 2.60
CA TYR A 13 -39.60 0.02 3.25
C TYR A 13 -38.57 1.14 3.05
N CYS A 14 -38.95 2.36 3.39
CA CYS A 14 -38.08 3.54 3.29
C CYS A 14 -36.73 3.35 4.02
N TYR A 15 -35.62 3.51 3.28
CA TYR A 15 -34.27 3.39 3.82
C TYR A 15 -33.99 4.34 4.99
N ILE A 16 -34.46 5.58 4.89
CA ILE A 16 -34.20 6.59 5.93
C ILE A 16 -35.02 6.27 7.19
N ALA A 17 -36.26 5.82 7.04
CA ALA A 17 -37.09 5.37 8.16
C ALA A 17 -36.45 4.18 8.89
N PHE A 18 -35.97 3.19 8.13
CA PHE A 18 -35.27 2.03 8.67
C PHE A 18 -34.02 2.42 9.46
N LEU A 19 -33.15 3.25 8.88
CA LEU A 19 -31.92 3.73 9.53
C LEU A 19 -32.24 4.51 10.81
N ASN A 20 -33.20 5.43 10.75
CA ASN A 20 -33.59 6.22 11.91
C ASN A 20 -34.18 5.37 13.03
N LYS A 21 -35.00 4.37 12.70
CA LYS A 21 -35.54 3.41 13.66
C LYS A 21 -34.44 2.56 14.29
N HIS A 22 -33.46 2.13 13.48
CA HIS A 22 -32.35 1.31 13.95
C HIS A 22 -31.42 2.07 14.90
N TYR A 23 -31.02 3.29 14.53
CA TYR A 23 -30.10 4.12 15.32
C TYR A 23 -30.81 5.01 16.36
N ARG A 24 -32.15 4.97 16.42
CA ARG A 24 -32.99 5.80 17.29
C ARG A 24 -32.69 7.30 17.14
N ASN A 25 -32.53 7.77 15.91
CA ASN A 25 -32.29 9.19 15.63
C ASN A 25 -33.55 10.01 15.99
N PRO A 26 -33.46 11.01 16.88
CA PRO A 26 -34.60 11.87 17.22
C PRO A 26 -34.89 12.91 16.12
N PRO A 27 -36.11 13.46 16.05
CA PRO A 27 -37.30 13.08 16.84
C PRO A 27 -37.96 11.82 16.27
N LEU A 28 -38.19 10.81 17.13
CA LEU A 28 -38.66 9.49 16.69
C LEU A 28 -39.99 9.53 15.93
N GLU A 29 -40.86 10.48 16.30
CA GLU A 29 -42.20 10.66 15.73
C GLU A 29 -42.18 10.95 14.22
N THR A 30 -41.17 11.68 13.73
CA THR A 30 -41.04 12.03 12.31
C THR A 30 -39.94 11.24 11.62
N THR A 31 -38.95 10.76 12.36
CA THR A 31 -37.81 10.05 11.78
C THR A 31 -38.16 8.61 11.42
N SER A 32 -39.14 7.99 12.09
CA SER A 32 -39.63 6.63 11.77
C SER A 32 -40.62 6.56 10.60
N LEU A 33 -41.16 7.70 10.16
CA LEU A 33 -42.05 7.77 9.02
C LEU A 33 -41.26 7.64 7.71
N ASP A 34 -41.93 7.16 6.67
CA ASP A 34 -41.33 7.12 5.34
C ASP A 34 -41.04 8.54 4.82
N CYS A 35 -40.22 8.67 3.77
CA CYS A 35 -39.83 9.99 3.28
C CYS A 35 -41.01 10.86 2.81
N ILE A 36 -42.12 10.24 2.39
CA ILE A 36 -43.28 10.91 1.81
C ILE A 36 -44.17 11.46 2.94
N GLU A 37 -44.49 10.61 3.92
CA GLU A 37 -45.23 10.98 5.13
C GLU A 37 -44.47 12.01 5.96
N ALA A 38 -43.15 11.84 6.09
CA ALA A 38 -42.27 12.80 6.77
C ALA A 38 -42.04 14.09 5.97
N LYS A 39 -42.60 14.23 4.76
CA LYS A 39 -42.45 15.39 3.86
C LYS A 39 -40.98 15.79 3.63
N ARG A 40 -40.09 14.80 3.49
CA ARG A 40 -38.67 15.06 3.25
C ARG A 40 -38.47 15.60 1.82
N LEU A 41 -37.63 16.62 1.69
CA LEU A 41 -37.31 17.25 0.41
C LEU A 41 -36.65 16.29 -0.59
N LEU A 42 -35.86 15.34 -0.09
CA LEU A 42 -35.17 14.33 -0.89
C LEU A 42 -35.61 12.93 -0.43
N PRO A 43 -36.63 12.33 -1.07
CA PRO A 43 -37.02 10.97 -0.76
C PRO A 43 -35.93 9.97 -1.16
N CYS A 44 -35.85 8.86 -0.43
CA CYS A 44 -34.95 7.77 -0.82
C CYS A 44 -35.44 7.09 -2.11
N SER A 45 -34.56 6.34 -2.78
CA SER A 45 -34.88 5.70 -4.07
C SER A 45 -36.11 4.78 -4.01
N LEU A 46 -36.35 4.07 -2.90
CA LEU A 46 -37.56 3.25 -2.72
C LEU A 46 -38.82 4.11 -2.69
N CYS A 47 -38.85 5.19 -1.89
CA CYS A 47 -39.99 6.11 -1.85
C CYS A 47 -40.23 6.83 -3.18
N LEU A 48 -39.16 7.16 -3.93
CA LEU A 48 -39.28 7.70 -5.28
C LEU A 48 -39.94 6.70 -6.23
N SER A 49 -39.50 5.43 -6.19
CA SER A 49 -40.06 4.37 -7.02
C SER A 49 -41.54 4.11 -6.73
N CYS A 50 -41.97 4.18 -5.46
CA CYS A 50 -43.36 4.00 -5.07
C CYS A 50 -44.27 5.16 -5.48
N THR A 51 -43.73 6.38 -5.60
CA THR A 51 -44.52 7.58 -5.90
C THR A 51 -44.44 8.02 -7.36
N ASN A 52 -43.64 7.35 -8.19
CA ASN A 52 -43.36 7.72 -9.59
C ASN A 52 -42.90 9.18 -9.73
N LYS A 53 -42.24 9.74 -8.71
CA LYS A 53 -41.66 11.08 -8.74
C LYS A 53 -40.21 10.99 -9.21
N THR A 54 -39.85 11.83 -10.17
CA THR A 54 -38.45 12.09 -10.55
C THR A 54 -37.92 13.28 -9.77
N LEU A 55 -36.68 13.18 -9.28
CA LEU A 55 -35.98 14.32 -8.68
C LEU A 55 -35.20 15.03 -9.77
N ASP A 56 -35.62 16.24 -10.12
CA ASP A 56 -34.87 17.11 -11.01
C ASP A 56 -33.90 17.94 -10.19
N PHE A 57 -32.62 17.64 -10.33
CA PHE A 57 -31.55 18.47 -9.79
C PHE A 57 -31.23 19.54 -10.84
N PHE A 58 -31.78 20.73 -10.66
CA PHE A 58 -31.39 21.88 -11.48
C PHE A 58 -29.92 22.18 -11.20
N ALA A 59 -29.11 22.21 -12.26
CA ALA A 59 -27.80 22.84 -12.16
C ALA A 59 -28.04 24.29 -11.72
N PRO A 60 -27.34 24.79 -10.71
CA PRO A 60 -27.48 26.20 -10.32
C PRO A 60 -27.22 27.07 -11.55
N GLU A 61 -28.20 27.92 -11.92
CA GLU A 61 -28.09 28.84 -13.08
C GLU A 61 -26.91 29.80 -12.93
N THR A 62 -26.53 30.07 -11.68
CA THR A 62 -25.22 30.62 -11.37
C THR A 62 -24.19 29.52 -11.56
N SER A 63 -23.65 29.46 -12.78
CA SER A 63 -22.24 29.12 -12.99
C SER A 63 -21.41 30.12 -12.18
N LEU A 64 -21.42 29.98 -10.85
CA LEU A 64 -20.27 30.35 -10.06
C LEU A 64 -19.14 29.62 -10.77
N GLU A 65 -18.23 30.38 -11.36
CA GLU A 65 -16.92 29.92 -11.80
C GLU A 65 -16.20 29.42 -10.55
N PHE A 66 -16.66 28.29 -9.99
CA PHE A 66 -15.84 27.42 -9.20
C PHE A 66 -14.76 27.05 -10.19
N ALA A 67 -13.62 27.73 -10.07
CA ALA A 67 -12.39 27.42 -10.79
C ALA A 67 -12.35 25.90 -10.86
N ALA A 68 -12.50 25.37 -12.08
CA ALA A 68 -12.68 23.95 -12.31
C ALA A 68 -11.70 23.25 -11.38
N PHE A 69 -12.19 22.34 -10.53
CA PHE A 69 -11.35 21.58 -9.62
C PHE A 69 -10.26 21.00 -10.49
N THR A 70 -9.09 21.65 -10.52
CA THR A 70 -7.99 21.23 -11.37
C THR A 70 -7.57 19.95 -10.71
N GLU A 71 -8.06 18.84 -11.27
CA GLU A 71 -7.55 17.53 -10.93
C GLU A 71 -6.03 17.69 -11.02
N PRO A 72 -5.30 17.49 -9.92
CA PRO A 72 -3.88 17.70 -9.92
C PRO A 72 -3.33 16.80 -11.02
N THR A 73 -2.90 17.43 -12.11
CA THR A 73 -2.36 16.74 -13.27
C THR A 73 -1.27 15.85 -12.71
N PRO A 74 -1.34 14.51 -12.89
CA PRO A 74 -0.38 13.61 -12.29
C PRO A 74 0.98 14.08 -12.76
N ALA A 75 1.77 14.64 -11.85
CA ALA A 75 3.07 15.19 -12.17
C ALA A 75 3.85 14.07 -12.83
N SER A 76 4.12 14.23 -14.12
CA SER A 76 4.90 13.29 -14.92
C SER A 76 6.27 13.21 -14.28
N SER A 77 6.43 12.25 -13.37
CA SER A 77 7.67 12.03 -12.67
C SER A 77 8.61 11.38 -13.68
N SER A 78 9.39 12.19 -14.38
CA SER A 78 10.47 11.69 -15.20
C SER A 78 11.38 10.83 -14.30
N PRO A 79 11.79 9.64 -14.77
CA PRO A 79 12.61 8.74 -13.97
C PRO A 79 14.00 9.34 -13.80
N SER A 80 14.23 10.08 -12.71
CA SER A 80 15.57 10.53 -12.36
C SER A 80 16.42 9.31 -12.00
N THR A 81 17.41 9.03 -12.84
CA THR A 81 18.24 7.82 -12.80
C THR A 81 19.30 7.85 -11.69
N GLY A 82 19.49 8.98 -11.00
CA GLY A 82 20.57 9.17 -10.02
C GLY A 82 20.22 9.05 -8.53
N LEU A 83 18.95 9.19 -8.12
CA LEU A 83 18.60 9.47 -6.70
C LEU A 83 17.93 8.31 -5.95
N LYS A 84 18.19 7.06 -6.32
CA LYS A 84 17.58 5.88 -5.66
C LYS A 84 17.86 5.80 -4.15
N LYS A 85 18.95 6.40 -3.65
CA LYS A 85 19.30 6.38 -2.21
C LYS A 85 18.40 7.28 -1.34
N LEU A 86 17.81 8.33 -1.91
CA LEU A 86 16.99 9.30 -1.16
C LEU A 86 15.49 8.96 -1.17
N LYS A 87 15.08 7.96 -1.96
CA LYS A 87 13.68 7.50 -1.95
C LYS A 87 13.39 6.63 -0.73
N LEU A 88 12.23 6.87 -0.12
CA LEU A 88 11.69 6.00 0.92
C LEU A 88 11.21 4.67 0.32
N THR A 89 11.59 3.56 0.96
CA THR A 89 10.97 2.25 0.70
C THR A 89 9.51 2.27 1.13
N ARG A 90 8.69 1.32 0.67
CA ARG A 90 7.26 1.24 1.03
C ARG A 90 7.05 1.21 2.55
N LYS A 91 7.80 0.35 3.26
CA LYS A 91 7.72 0.22 4.72
C LYS A 91 8.11 1.52 5.44
N GLU A 92 9.17 2.19 4.98
CA GLU A 92 9.59 3.49 5.54
C GLU A 92 8.55 4.57 5.27
N ARG A 93 7.95 4.59 4.07
CA ARG A 93 6.88 5.55 3.71
C ARG A 93 5.63 5.35 4.57
N ASP A 94 5.22 4.10 4.81
CA ASP A 94 4.07 3.79 5.68
C ASP A 94 4.35 4.21 7.14
N SER A 95 5.55 3.92 7.65
CA SER A 95 5.99 4.37 8.98
C SER A 95 5.99 5.91 9.08
N ALA A 96 6.59 6.59 8.11
CA ALA A 96 6.64 8.05 8.06
C ALA A 96 5.23 8.67 7.97
N ARG A 97 4.33 8.07 7.18
CA ARG A 97 2.93 8.48 7.09
C ARG A 97 2.22 8.36 8.45
N SER A 98 2.48 7.29 9.20
CA SER A 98 1.95 7.14 10.57
C SER A 98 2.39 8.30 11.47
N HIS A 99 3.67 8.65 11.46
CA HIS A 99 4.17 9.78 12.27
C HIS A 99 3.55 11.13 11.85
N LEU A 100 3.34 11.36 10.56
CA LEU A 100 2.65 12.57 10.08
C LEU A 100 1.18 12.60 10.51
N MET A 101 0.51 11.43 10.56
CA MET A 101 -0.86 11.32 11.06
C MET A 101 -0.95 11.56 12.57
N ASP A 102 0.01 11.05 13.34
CA ASP A 102 0.12 11.32 14.78
C ASP A 102 0.37 12.80 15.05
N PHE A 103 1.25 13.43 14.27
CA PHE A 103 1.49 14.86 14.31
C PHE A 103 0.21 15.65 14.00
N ARG A 104 -0.51 15.29 12.92
CA ARG A 104 -1.79 15.91 12.55
C ARG A 104 -2.81 15.82 13.70
N ASN A 105 -2.92 14.66 14.34
CA ASN A 105 -3.83 14.46 15.46
C ASN A 105 -3.39 15.26 16.70
N SER A 106 -2.09 15.36 16.95
CA SER A 106 -1.53 16.21 18.01
C SER A 106 -1.81 17.68 17.75
N LEU A 107 -1.64 18.15 16.50
CA LEU A 107 -1.90 19.52 16.09
C LEU A 107 -3.37 19.87 16.29
N ARG A 108 -4.28 18.99 15.86
CA ARG A 108 -5.71 19.14 16.09
C ARG A 108 -6.04 19.31 17.56
N ARG A 109 -5.48 18.48 18.45
CA ARG A 109 -5.71 18.61 19.90
C ARG A 109 -5.21 19.95 20.45
N LYS A 110 -4.02 20.40 20.03
CA LYS A 110 -3.46 21.69 20.45
C LYS A 110 -4.33 22.87 19.99
N GLU A 111 -4.78 22.87 18.75
CA GLU A 111 -5.63 23.94 18.20
C GLU A 111 -7.06 23.88 18.73
N HIS A 112 -7.60 22.70 18.98
CA HIS A 112 -8.89 22.53 19.63
C HIS A 112 -8.91 23.17 21.03
N ASN A 113 -7.84 22.96 21.80
CA ASN A 113 -7.70 23.56 23.14
C ASN A 113 -7.57 25.09 23.12
N ARG A 114 -7.29 25.69 21.95
CA ARG A 114 -7.26 27.15 21.76
C ARG A 114 -8.64 27.74 21.47
N GLY A 115 -9.69 26.92 21.33
CA GLY A 115 -11.08 27.35 21.16
C GLY A 115 -11.43 27.97 19.80
N LYS A 116 -10.46 28.17 18.90
CA LYS A 116 -10.67 28.85 17.61
C LYS A 116 -11.18 27.95 16.48
N PHE A 117 -11.14 26.62 16.63
CA PHE A 117 -11.25 25.69 15.50
C PHE A 117 -12.13 24.45 15.76
N LEU A 118 -13.22 24.59 16.51
CA LEU A 118 -14.10 23.46 16.87
C LEU A 118 -14.70 22.72 15.65
N GLU A 119 -14.88 23.42 14.53
CA GLU A 119 -15.60 22.88 13.36
C GLU A 119 -14.71 22.55 12.15
N HIS A 120 -13.38 22.65 12.27
CA HIS A 120 -12.53 22.45 11.10
C HIS A 120 -12.38 20.95 10.74
N PRO A 121 -12.59 20.56 9.47
CA PRO A 121 -12.35 19.21 9.00
C PRO A 121 -10.93 18.74 9.31
N GLN A 122 -10.76 17.46 9.64
CA GLN A 122 -9.44 16.88 9.96
C GLN A 122 -8.42 17.05 8.83
N THR A 123 -8.89 17.15 7.58
CA THR A 123 -8.08 17.33 6.39
C THR A 123 -7.43 18.72 6.30
N MET A 124 -7.96 19.74 6.99
CA MET A 124 -7.40 21.09 6.99
C MET A 124 -6.07 21.20 7.75
N PHE A 125 -5.87 20.36 8.78
CA PHE A 125 -4.66 20.43 9.61
C PHE A 125 -3.41 19.93 8.88
N LEU A 126 -3.54 18.95 7.98
CA LEU A 126 -2.45 18.46 7.15
C LEU A 126 -3.05 17.71 5.94
N SER A 127 -3.15 18.39 4.80
CA SER A 127 -3.77 17.83 3.59
C SER A 127 -2.97 16.64 3.04
N SER A 128 -3.64 15.75 2.32
CA SER A 128 -3.01 14.60 1.67
C SER A 128 -1.95 15.00 0.64
N SER A 129 -2.13 16.15 -0.02
CA SER A 129 -1.16 16.70 -0.97
C SER A 129 0.15 17.07 -0.27
N ILE A 130 0.07 17.82 0.84
CA ILE A 130 1.23 18.19 1.66
C ILE A 130 1.92 16.93 2.19
N GLN A 131 1.16 15.97 2.70
CA GLN A 131 1.73 14.70 3.18
C GLN A 131 2.53 13.98 2.08
N THR A 132 2.00 13.94 0.87
CA THR A 132 2.67 13.28 -0.26
C THR A 132 3.97 13.99 -0.63
N VAL A 133 3.95 15.32 -0.75
CA VAL A 133 5.15 16.14 -1.00
C VAL A 133 6.21 15.93 0.09
N LEU A 134 5.79 15.93 1.35
CA LEU A 134 6.67 15.70 2.49
C LEU A 134 7.29 14.30 2.46
N LEU A 135 6.49 13.26 2.16
CA LEU A 135 6.98 11.88 2.08
C LEU A 135 7.98 11.68 0.94
N ASP A 136 7.75 12.31 -0.20
CA ASP A 136 8.62 12.16 -1.36
C ASP A 136 9.96 12.87 -1.20
N LYS A 137 9.95 14.04 -0.54
CA LYS A 137 11.16 14.83 -0.26
C LYS A 137 11.71 14.63 1.14
N MET A 138 11.19 13.67 1.92
CA MET A 138 11.46 13.58 3.35
C MET A 138 12.95 13.50 3.68
N LEU A 139 13.74 12.73 2.93
CA LEU A 139 15.17 12.58 3.18
C LEU A 139 16.03 13.73 2.63
N GLU A 140 15.45 14.61 1.81
CA GLU A 140 16.10 15.79 1.21
C GLU A 140 15.94 17.05 2.07
N ILE A 141 15.01 17.04 3.02
CA ILE A 141 14.75 18.17 3.93
C ILE A 141 15.88 18.25 4.96
N THR A 142 16.83 19.17 4.73
CA THR A 142 17.99 19.39 5.62
C THR A 142 17.83 20.59 6.54
N SER A 143 16.95 21.55 6.22
CA SER A 143 16.75 22.78 6.99
C SER A 143 15.27 23.13 7.14
N LEU A 144 14.96 23.90 8.19
CA LEU A 144 13.60 24.41 8.44
C LEU A 144 13.10 25.26 7.26
N SER A 145 13.95 26.13 6.70
CA SER A 145 13.59 26.96 5.54
C SER A 145 13.29 26.13 4.28
N HIS A 146 13.93 24.96 4.11
CA HIS A 146 13.56 24.03 3.04
C HIS A 146 12.18 23.44 3.30
N LEU A 147 11.88 23.02 4.53
CA LEU A 147 10.54 22.53 4.89
C LEU A 147 9.47 23.59 4.63
N GLN A 148 9.66 24.82 5.11
CA GLN A 148 8.69 25.91 4.97
C GLN A 148 8.35 26.20 3.51
N ARG A 149 9.35 26.18 2.60
CA ARG A 149 9.13 26.30 1.15
C ARG A 149 8.27 25.17 0.58
N LEU A 150 8.40 23.94 1.09
CA LEU A 150 7.59 22.80 0.64
C LEU A 150 6.15 22.86 1.14
N VAL A 151 5.88 23.57 2.23
CA VAL A 151 4.56 23.67 2.86
C VAL A 151 4.06 25.11 2.91
N GLN A 152 4.47 25.96 1.95
CA GLN A 152 4.15 27.39 1.95
C GLN A 152 2.63 27.66 1.95
N ASP A 153 1.85 26.82 1.26
CA ASP A 153 0.39 26.96 1.16
C ASP A 153 -0.35 26.40 2.39
N TRP A 154 0.40 25.85 3.35
CA TRP A 154 -0.18 25.29 4.55
C TRP A 154 -0.50 26.40 5.56
N ARG A 155 -1.80 26.57 5.86
CA ARG A 155 -2.33 27.62 6.75
C ARG A 155 -1.70 27.66 8.16
N HIS A 156 -1.08 26.57 8.59
CA HIS A 156 -0.44 26.42 9.91
C HIS A 156 1.10 26.48 9.85
N CYS A 157 1.68 26.85 8.70
CA CYS A 157 3.13 26.85 8.47
C CYS A 157 3.87 27.73 9.49
N GLU A 158 3.45 28.99 9.70
CA GLU A 158 4.15 29.92 10.60
C GLU A 158 4.17 29.42 12.05
N ALA A 159 3.02 28.97 12.56
CA ALA A 159 2.90 28.57 13.97
C ALA A 159 3.47 27.18 14.27
N HIS A 160 3.46 26.25 13.30
CA HIS A 160 3.72 24.83 13.55
C HIS A 160 4.80 24.20 12.67
N SER A 161 5.47 24.98 11.80
CA SER A 161 6.57 24.46 10.96
C SER A 161 7.73 23.90 11.77
N THR A 162 8.10 24.52 12.89
CA THR A 162 9.17 24.00 13.77
C THR A 162 8.82 22.63 14.33
N MET A 163 7.59 22.46 14.86
CA MET A 163 7.17 21.16 15.38
C MET A 163 7.07 20.10 14.28
N LEU A 164 6.61 20.47 13.08
CA LEU A 164 6.60 19.56 11.93
C LEU A 164 8.03 19.16 11.54
N TYR A 165 8.97 20.11 11.56
CA TYR A 165 10.38 19.85 11.27
C TYR A 165 11.00 18.88 12.29
N ASP A 166 10.70 19.02 13.57
CA ASP A 166 11.15 18.08 14.61
C ASP A 166 10.65 16.65 14.33
N VAL A 167 9.40 16.51 13.89
CA VAL A 167 8.85 15.22 13.48
C VAL A 167 9.58 14.67 12.26
N VAL A 168 9.86 15.49 11.24
CA VAL A 168 10.64 15.08 10.08
C VAL A 168 12.04 14.61 10.50
N LEU A 169 12.74 15.37 11.35
CA LEU A 169 14.07 14.99 11.87
C LEU A 169 14.03 13.69 12.69
N LYS A 170 13.00 13.49 13.51
CA LYS A 170 12.80 12.24 14.24
C LYS A 170 12.66 11.06 13.27
N VAL A 171 11.78 11.17 12.29
CA VAL A 171 11.55 10.12 11.28
C VAL A 171 12.80 9.85 10.45
N GLN A 172 13.54 10.89 10.04
CA GLN A 172 14.81 10.74 9.34
C GLN A 172 15.84 9.97 10.18
N ARG A 173 15.96 10.28 11.48
CA ARG A 173 16.87 9.56 12.38
C ARG A 173 16.51 8.08 12.50
N GLU A 174 15.22 7.78 12.70
CA GLU A 174 14.74 6.39 12.78
C GLU A 174 15.00 5.60 11.49
N ILE A 175 14.76 6.22 10.33
CA ILE A 175 15.03 5.59 9.02
C ILE A 175 16.53 5.35 8.84
N ARG A 176 17.37 6.34 9.15
CA ARG A 176 18.84 6.21 9.06
C ARG A 176 19.36 5.12 10.01
N GLY A 177 18.83 5.05 11.24
CA GLY A 177 19.14 4.00 12.22
C GLY A 177 18.83 2.61 11.65
N LYS A 178 17.59 2.38 11.22
CA LYS A 178 17.16 1.10 10.61
C LYS A 178 17.99 0.72 9.38
N ARG A 179 18.35 1.67 8.53
CA ARG A 179 19.21 1.44 7.36
C ARG A 179 20.64 1.06 7.75
N ASN A 180 21.19 1.69 8.78
CA ASN A 180 22.53 1.40 9.29
C ASN A 180 22.57 0.00 9.93
N GLU A 181 21.62 -0.33 10.80
CA GLU A 181 21.47 -1.66 11.41
C GLU A 181 21.35 -2.75 10.35
N ALA A 182 20.52 -2.54 9.32
CA ALA A 182 20.38 -3.49 8.22
C ALA A 182 21.69 -3.67 7.41
N ARG A 183 22.46 -2.58 7.24
CA ARG A 183 23.78 -2.64 6.58
C ARG A 183 24.79 -3.39 7.42
N GLU A 184 24.83 -3.16 8.73
CA GLU A 184 25.72 -3.85 9.66
C GLU A 184 25.40 -5.35 9.74
N ALA A 185 24.12 -5.71 9.84
CA ALA A 185 23.67 -7.10 9.82
C ALA A 185 24.09 -7.81 8.52
N ARG A 186 23.95 -7.13 7.37
CA ARG A 186 24.39 -7.66 6.08
C ARG A 186 25.91 -7.86 6.04
N ASN A 187 26.68 -6.86 6.48
CA ASN A 187 28.13 -6.94 6.53
C ASN A 187 28.62 -8.07 7.45
N ALA A 188 27.99 -8.24 8.62
CA ALA A 188 28.28 -9.32 9.55
C ALA A 188 28.00 -10.70 8.94
N ALA A 189 26.85 -10.85 8.24
CA ALA A 189 26.52 -12.08 7.53
C ALA A 189 27.54 -12.41 6.42
N THR A 190 27.98 -11.41 5.65
CA THR A 190 29.03 -11.59 4.63
C THR A 190 30.37 -12.00 5.26
N ARG A 191 30.76 -11.41 6.39
CA ARG A 191 31.97 -11.79 7.12
C ARG A 191 31.92 -13.24 7.61
N ARG A 192 30.80 -13.67 8.20
CA ARG A 192 30.60 -15.07 8.63
C ARG A 192 30.71 -16.06 7.47
N LYS A 193 30.09 -15.76 6.33
CA LYS A 193 30.19 -16.59 5.12
C LYS A 193 31.63 -16.72 4.62
N ARG A 194 32.40 -15.63 4.61
CA ARG A 194 33.82 -15.65 4.21
C ARG A 194 34.69 -16.44 5.18
N ALA A 195 34.47 -16.29 6.48
CA ALA A 195 35.18 -17.04 7.50
C ALA A 195 34.90 -18.56 7.39
N GLY A 196 33.65 -18.96 7.16
CA GLY A 196 33.30 -20.37 6.94
C GLY A 196 33.95 -20.95 5.69
N LYS A 197 34.01 -20.19 4.59
CA LYS A 197 34.69 -20.64 3.36
C LYS A 197 36.20 -20.82 3.56
N ARG A 198 36.86 -19.96 4.36
CA ARG A 198 38.28 -20.11 4.69
C ARG A 198 38.55 -21.37 5.50
N LYS A 199 37.75 -21.61 6.55
CA LYS A 199 37.85 -22.83 7.35
C LYS A 199 37.63 -24.10 6.54
N ALA A 200 36.69 -24.08 5.58
CA ALA A 200 36.45 -25.22 4.71
C ALA A 200 37.61 -25.48 3.73
N ALA A 201 38.29 -24.44 3.26
CA ALA A 201 39.47 -24.57 2.41
C ALA A 201 40.67 -25.13 3.20
N GLU A 202 40.88 -24.66 4.42
CA GLU A 202 41.92 -25.18 5.33
C GLU A 202 41.70 -26.67 5.64
N LEU A 203 40.44 -27.10 5.85
CA LEU A 203 40.14 -28.51 6.14
C LEU A 203 40.32 -29.44 4.94
N SER A 204 40.17 -28.93 3.70
CA SER A 204 40.35 -29.74 2.49
C SER A 204 41.81 -29.89 2.06
N GLU A 205 42.71 -29.04 2.55
CA GLU A 205 44.13 -29.05 2.17
C GLU A 205 44.95 -30.06 3.00
N ASP A 206 44.38 -30.56 4.10
CA ASP A 206 45.02 -31.49 5.06
C ASP A 206 44.65 -32.97 4.81
N THR A 207 44.04 -33.29 3.65
CA THR A 207 43.59 -34.67 3.31
C THR A 207 44.32 -35.26 2.08
N ASP A 208 45.42 -34.64 1.63
CA ASP A 208 46.15 -35.07 0.43
C ASP A 208 47.55 -35.69 0.72
N GLU A 209 47.87 -36.03 1.98
CA GLU A 209 49.08 -36.81 2.29
C GLU A 209 48.71 -38.19 2.88
N ASP A 210 49.22 -39.23 2.21
CA ASP A 210 49.30 -40.64 2.60
C ASP A 210 48.07 -41.56 2.43
N PHE A 211 47.64 -41.76 1.18
CA PHE A 211 47.11 -43.07 0.75
C PHE A 211 47.85 -43.59 -0.49
N ASP A 212 49.17 -43.76 -0.36
CA ASP A 212 49.89 -44.83 -1.05
C ASP A 212 49.62 -46.14 -0.29
N ASN A 213 48.54 -46.87 -0.60
CA ASN A 213 48.61 -48.32 -0.53
C ASN A 213 47.46 -49.05 -1.25
N GLU A 214 47.89 -50.00 -2.09
CA GLU A 214 47.22 -51.24 -2.48
C GLU A 214 45.91 -51.14 -3.28
N ARG A 215 46.13 -51.07 -4.59
CA ARG A 215 45.29 -51.64 -5.64
C ARG A 215 45.09 -53.15 -5.38
N ASP A 216 44.01 -53.52 -4.70
CA ASP A 216 43.51 -54.89 -4.67
C ASP A 216 42.52 -55.09 -5.83
N GLU A 217 42.85 -56.05 -6.69
CA GLU A 217 42.05 -56.48 -7.82
C GLU A 217 40.99 -57.47 -7.32
N THR A 218 39.80 -57.00 -6.96
CA THR A 218 38.63 -57.88 -6.84
C THR A 218 37.64 -57.63 -7.97
N ASP A 219 37.79 -58.51 -8.96
CA ASP A 219 36.80 -58.97 -9.92
C ASP A 219 35.45 -59.27 -9.24
N SER A 220 34.38 -58.62 -9.69
CA SER A 220 33.01 -58.95 -9.35
C SER A 220 32.07 -58.38 -10.41
N ASP A 221 31.86 -59.19 -11.45
CA ASP A 221 30.70 -59.16 -12.33
C ASP A 221 29.40 -59.18 -11.51
N LEU A 222 28.68 -58.04 -11.47
CA LEU A 222 27.24 -58.02 -11.19
C LEU A 222 26.57 -56.95 -12.05
N ASP A 223 25.90 -57.42 -13.10
CA ASP A 223 24.83 -56.76 -13.83
C ASP A 223 23.81 -56.09 -12.88
N LEU A 224 23.47 -54.81 -13.10
CA LEU A 224 22.11 -54.28 -12.94
C LEU A 224 21.99 -52.86 -13.56
N PRO A 225 20.77 -52.44 -13.98
CA PRO A 225 20.60 -51.56 -15.12
C PRO A 225 20.44 -50.07 -14.79
N GLU A 226 21.02 -49.28 -15.69
CA GLU A 226 20.48 -48.14 -16.43
C GLU A 226 19.42 -47.19 -15.81
N ASN A 227 19.73 -45.90 -15.97
CA ASN A 227 18.88 -44.70 -15.98
C ASN A 227 18.60 -43.95 -14.66
N ILE A 228 19.53 -43.05 -14.31
CA ILE A 228 19.20 -41.78 -13.62
C ILE A 228 19.97 -40.63 -14.29
N PRO A 229 19.30 -39.62 -14.89
CA PRO A 229 19.96 -38.49 -15.54
C PRO A 229 20.49 -37.48 -14.52
N LEU A 230 21.80 -37.24 -14.56
CA LEU A 230 22.50 -36.17 -13.85
C LEU A 230 22.33 -34.81 -14.55
N PRO A 231 22.10 -33.70 -13.82
CA PRO A 231 22.08 -32.36 -14.40
C PRO A 231 23.50 -31.85 -14.71
N ALA A 232 23.61 -31.22 -15.88
CA ALA A 232 24.82 -30.70 -16.47
C ALA A 232 25.61 -29.72 -15.57
N LYS A 233 26.89 -30.04 -15.36
CA LYS A 233 27.92 -29.12 -14.88
C LYS A 233 28.19 -28.09 -15.98
N THR A 234 27.87 -26.82 -15.71
CA THR A 234 28.25 -25.71 -16.58
C THR A 234 29.71 -25.33 -16.30
N THR A 235 30.44 -25.23 -17.39
CA THR A 235 31.89 -25.03 -17.51
C THR A 235 32.33 -23.62 -17.10
N HIS A 236 33.57 -23.61 -16.59
CA HIS A 236 34.48 -22.50 -16.42
C HIS A 236 34.44 -21.50 -17.60
N ALA A 237 34.25 -20.21 -17.31
CA ALA A 237 34.58 -19.12 -18.22
C ALA A 237 35.86 -18.43 -17.73
N GLN A 238 36.93 -18.58 -18.51
CA GLN A 238 38.19 -17.88 -18.37
C GLN A 238 38.04 -16.39 -18.67
N LYS A 239 38.79 -15.62 -17.89
CA LYS A 239 39.04 -14.19 -18.03
C LYS A 239 40.20 -13.96 -19.00
N PRO A 240 40.13 -12.97 -19.90
CA PRO A 240 41.35 -12.29 -20.32
C PRO A 240 41.32 -10.81 -19.92
N ALA A 241 42.47 -10.34 -19.48
CA ALA A 241 42.81 -8.93 -19.36
C ALA A 241 43.49 -8.50 -20.67
N HIS A 242 43.10 -7.36 -21.25
CA HIS A 242 43.98 -6.52 -22.06
C HIS A 242 43.46 -5.07 -22.08
N ALA A 243 44.41 -4.16 -22.26
CA ALA A 243 44.35 -2.74 -22.00
C ALA A 243 43.83 -1.90 -23.20
N ALA A 244 43.48 -0.65 -22.86
CA ALA A 244 43.35 0.60 -23.62
C ALA A 244 43.45 0.60 -25.17
N SER A 245 42.44 1.18 -25.84
CA SER A 245 42.58 2.38 -26.69
C SER A 245 41.23 2.84 -27.30
N ASP A 246 40.99 4.14 -27.20
CA ASP A 246 40.24 5.08 -28.07
C ASP A 246 39.07 4.69 -29.01
N ALA A 247 38.01 5.49 -28.85
CA ALA A 247 37.06 6.07 -29.81
C ALA A 247 36.69 5.32 -31.11
N CYS A 248 35.38 5.02 -31.30
CA CYS A 248 34.61 5.51 -32.46
C CYS A 248 33.11 5.12 -32.40
N THR A 249 32.27 6.09 -32.75
CA THR A 249 30.92 6.04 -33.38
C THR A 249 29.94 4.87 -33.21
N ARG A 250 28.73 5.26 -32.74
CA ARG A 250 27.37 4.94 -33.24
C ARG A 250 27.11 3.54 -33.81
N THR A 251 26.13 2.83 -33.24
CA THR A 251 24.96 2.35 -34.01
C THR A 251 23.76 2.11 -33.11
N ALA A 252 22.58 2.51 -33.60
CA ALA A 252 21.27 2.29 -33.01
C ALA A 252 20.62 1.02 -33.55
N LEU A 253 20.07 0.19 -32.66
CA LEU A 253 19.10 -0.89 -32.88
C LEU A 253 18.43 -1.11 -31.49
N GLN A 254 17.18 -1.51 -31.29
CA GLN A 254 15.97 -1.64 -32.09
C GLN A 254 14.81 -1.81 -31.08
N THR A 255 13.64 -1.30 -31.44
CA THR A 255 12.30 -1.60 -30.91
C THR A 255 12.11 -3.05 -30.41
N VAL A 256 11.81 -3.21 -29.11
CA VAL A 256 11.19 -4.43 -28.55
C VAL A 256 9.68 -4.25 -28.57
N THR A 257 9.01 -5.01 -29.43
CA THR A 257 7.55 -5.11 -29.51
C THR A 257 7.03 -5.93 -28.32
N ASN A 258 6.04 -5.37 -27.63
CA ASN A 258 5.43 -5.94 -26.43
C ASN A 258 4.34 -6.94 -26.86
N THR A 259 4.58 -8.24 -26.67
CA THR A 259 3.62 -9.29 -26.97
C THR A 259 2.52 -9.34 -25.91
N LYS A 260 1.30 -9.14 -26.39
CA LYS A 260 0.01 -9.17 -25.68
C LYS A 260 -0.18 -10.51 -24.94
N ARG A 261 -0.32 -10.47 -23.61
CA ARG A 261 -0.80 -11.63 -22.84
C ARG A 261 -2.29 -11.85 -23.11
N PRO A 262 -2.77 -13.10 -23.26
CA PRO A 262 -4.19 -13.40 -23.35
C PRO A 262 -4.86 -13.21 -21.98
N CYS A 263 -5.93 -12.41 -21.97
CA CYS A 263 -6.83 -12.27 -20.83
C CYS A 263 -7.67 -13.54 -20.69
N HIS A 264 -7.61 -14.17 -19.52
CA HIS A 264 -8.55 -15.23 -19.14
C HIS A 264 -9.96 -14.65 -19.00
N ALA A 265 -10.94 -15.32 -19.64
CA ALA A 265 -12.36 -15.01 -19.48
C ALA A 265 -12.84 -15.37 -18.05
N PRO A 266 -13.76 -14.59 -17.46
CA PRO A 266 -14.37 -14.93 -16.17
C PRO A 266 -15.34 -16.12 -16.31
N PRO A 267 -15.44 -16.99 -15.28
CA PRO A 267 -16.41 -18.09 -15.27
C PRO A 267 -17.85 -17.58 -15.16
N SER A 268 -18.75 -18.29 -15.83
CA SER A 268 -20.17 -18.00 -16.02
C SER A 268 -21.00 -18.07 -14.72
N LEU A 269 -21.93 -17.13 -14.57
CA LEU A 269 -22.85 -16.91 -13.44
C LEU A 269 -24.01 -17.91 -13.35
N LEU A 270 -23.78 -19.22 -13.52
CA LEU A 270 -24.89 -20.21 -13.54
C LEU A 270 -24.84 -21.28 -12.43
N THR A 271 -23.92 -21.19 -11.47
CA THR A 271 -23.79 -22.22 -10.41
C THR A 271 -24.18 -21.76 -9.00
N ALA A 272 -24.62 -20.52 -8.81
CA ALA A 272 -24.95 -19.99 -7.48
C ALA A 272 -26.40 -20.26 -7.02
N ALA A 273 -27.27 -20.82 -7.87
CA ALA A 273 -28.68 -21.02 -7.56
C ALA A 273 -29.00 -22.34 -6.83
N LYS A 274 -28.02 -23.26 -6.66
CA LYS A 274 -28.28 -24.60 -6.08
C LYS A 274 -27.87 -24.80 -4.62
N THR A 275 -27.27 -23.80 -3.97
CA THR A 275 -26.79 -23.93 -2.57
C THR A 275 -27.60 -23.12 -1.55
N ALA A 276 -28.66 -22.41 -1.97
CA ALA A 276 -29.47 -21.59 -1.04
C ALA A 276 -30.62 -22.37 -0.34
N GLU A 277 -30.87 -23.63 -0.70
CA GLU A 277 -32.05 -24.37 -0.24
C GLU A 277 -31.77 -25.27 0.97
N GLU A 278 -30.51 -25.48 1.33
CA GLU A 278 -30.10 -26.45 2.39
C GLU A 278 -29.91 -25.81 3.79
N TYR A 279 -29.94 -24.48 3.91
CA TYR A 279 -29.76 -23.78 5.19
C TYR A 279 -31.03 -23.07 5.66
N ARG A 280 -32.03 -23.84 6.11
CA ARG A 280 -33.13 -23.32 6.96
C ARG A 280 -32.85 -23.66 8.43
N PRO A 281 -32.47 -22.69 9.29
CA PRO A 281 -32.37 -22.92 10.72
C PRO A 281 -33.78 -23.11 11.31
N ARG A 282 -34.03 -24.28 11.94
CA ARG A 282 -35.22 -24.52 12.75
C ARG A 282 -35.13 -23.72 14.06
N TYR A 283 -35.81 -22.59 14.14
CA TYR A 283 -36.00 -21.88 15.41
C TYR A 283 -37.17 -22.49 16.20
N LYS A 284 -36.91 -22.93 17.43
CA LYS A 284 -37.94 -23.26 18.43
C LYS A 284 -38.54 -21.97 18.99
N PRO A 285 -39.87 -21.83 19.09
CA PRO A 285 -40.49 -20.68 19.71
C PRO A 285 -40.29 -20.71 21.23
N TRP A 286 -39.81 -19.62 21.79
CA TRP A 286 -39.75 -19.41 23.24
C TRP A 286 -41.12 -18.96 23.73
N ILE A 287 -41.78 -19.84 24.50
CA ILE A 287 -43.00 -19.54 25.24
C ILE A 287 -42.59 -18.69 26.46
N ARG A 288 -43.07 -17.45 26.52
CA ARG A 288 -42.96 -16.62 27.74
C ARG A 288 -44.07 -17.03 28.71
N ARG A 289 -43.68 -17.33 29.96
CA ARG A 289 -44.54 -17.30 31.14
C ARG A 289 -44.54 -15.89 31.71
#